data_AF-A0A953TKA0-F1
#
_entry.id   AF-A0A953TKA0-F1
#
_cell.length_a   1.000
_cell.length_b   1.000
_cell.length_c   1.000
_cell.angle_alpha   90.00
_cell.angle_beta   90.00
_cell.angle_gamma   90.00
#
_symmetry.space_group_name_H-M   'P 1'
#
loop_
_entity.id
_entity.type
_entity.pdbx_description
1 polymer ?
#
loop_
_entity_poly.entity_id
_entity_poly.type
_entity_poly.pdbx_seq_one_letter_code
_entity_poly.pdbx_strand_id
1 'polypeptide(L)'
;MEWKQVVMGIVKLNNEPPRSWNMYYSGKRGWLMLRLWKRYLLVGLREEEVYDIDPQSFTLKGETLLWNNPEFPDNPLPTREWNERDIGPMHRIRFRLGKDGHILELQIPLKLNGRPMY
;
A
#
# COMPACT_ATOMS: atom_id res chain seq x y z
N MET A 1 11.88 8.81 7.49
CA MET A 1 12.29 7.93 6.37
C MET A 1 11.56 8.36 5.10
N GLU A 2 12.20 8.33 3.93
CA GLU A 2 11.60 8.76 2.65
C GLU A 2 10.89 7.61 1.92
N TRP A 3 9.72 7.92 1.37
CA TRP A 3 8.87 7.02 0.61
C TRP A 3 8.62 7.63 -0.77
N LYS A 4 8.80 6.82 -1.82
CA LYS A 4 8.65 7.26 -3.20
C LYS A 4 7.26 6.93 -3.71
N GLN A 5 6.64 7.83 -4.46
CA GLN A 5 5.36 7.55 -5.09
C GLN A 5 5.48 6.40 -6.09
N VAL A 6 4.51 5.49 -6.06
CA VAL A 6 4.37 4.44 -7.07
C VAL A 6 3.56 5.03 -8.23
N VAL A 7 4.26 5.38 -9.30
CA VAL A 7 3.65 5.90 -10.53
C VAL A 7 2.99 4.75 -11.29
N MET A 8 1.84 5.00 -11.92
CA MET A 8 1.04 3.99 -12.66
C MET A 8 0.54 2.80 -11.83
N GLY A 9 0.56 2.89 -10.50
CA GLY A 9 -0.14 1.94 -9.65
C GLY A 9 -1.64 1.90 -9.96
N ILE A 10 -2.29 0.79 -9.62
CA ILE A 10 -3.75 0.69 -9.66
C ILE A 10 -4.22 0.22 -8.29
N VAL A 11 -5.27 0.84 -7.79
CA VAL A 11 -5.93 0.44 -6.54
C VAL A 11 -7.39 0.19 -6.83
N LYS A 12 -7.93 -0.91 -6.31
CA LYS A 12 -9.36 -1.20 -6.35
C LYS A 12 -9.85 -1.56 -4.96
N LEU A 13 -11.00 -1.01 -4.60
CA LEU A 13 -11.76 -1.37 -3.42
C LEU A 13 -13.05 -2.03 -3.89
N ASN A 14 -13.29 -3.29 -3.51
CA ASN A 14 -14.43 -4.09 -3.96
C ASN A 14 -14.57 -4.13 -5.50
N ASN A 15 -13.44 -4.32 -6.20
CA ASN A 15 -13.33 -4.30 -7.67
C ASN A 15 -13.59 -2.95 -8.36
N GLU A 16 -13.83 -1.88 -7.61
CA GLU A 16 -14.03 -0.54 -8.15
C GLU A 16 -12.85 0.38 -7.84
N PRO A 17 -12.50 1.34 -8.72
CA PRO A 17 -11.50 2.35 -8.39
C PRO A 17 -11.99 3.20 -7.22
N PRO A 18 -11.20 3.39 -6.14
CA PRO A 18 -11.61 4.23 -5.03
C PRO A 18 -11.66 5.70 -5.46
N ARG A 19 -12.50 6.49 -4.78
CA ARG A 19 -12.75 7.91 -5.10
C ARG A 19 -11.48 8.77 -5.20
N SER A 20 -10.49 8.49 -4.36
CA SER A 20 -9.19 9.15 -4.38
C SER A 20 -8.18 8.26 -3.69
N TRP A 21 -7.00 8.09 -4.30
CA TRP A 21 -5.95 7.29 -3.73
C TRP A 21 -4.56 7.77 -4.17
N ASN A 22 -3.54 7.46 -3.35
CA ASN A 22 -2.12 7.53 -3.72
C ASN A 22 -1.37 6.38 -3.06
N MET A 23 -0.34 5.86 -3.71
CA MET A 23 0.48 4.76 -3.18
C MET A 23 1.95 5.17 -3.18
N TYR A 24 2.64 4.84 -2.10
CA TYR A 24 4.06 5.13 -1.91
C TYR A 24 4.77 3.88 -1.41
N TYR A 25 6.00 3.66 -1.87
CA TYR A 25 6.80 2.51 -1.48
C TYR A 25 7.99 2.93 -0.62
N SER A 26 8.21 2.12 0.42
CA SER A 26 9.39 2.18 1.27
C SER A 26 10.46 1.25 0.68
N GLY A 27 11.43 1.86 -0.02
CA GLY A 27 12.59 1.22 -0.67
C GLY A 27 13.20 0.03 0.08
N LYS A 28 13.41 0.20 1.39
CA LYS A 28 14.26 -0.69 2.21
C LYS A 28 13.52 -1.77 3.00
N ARG A 29 12.21 -1.61 3.24
CA ARG A 29 11.48 -2.47 4.19
C ARG A 29 10.35 -3.31 3.57
N GLY A 30 10.01 -3.14 2.28
CA GLY A 30 8.91 -3.91 1.68
C GLY A 30 7.52 -3.46 2.14
N TRP A 31 7.37 -2.18 2.45
CA TRP A 31 6.10 -1.59 2.89
C TRP A 31 5.54 -0.66 1.83
N LEU A 32 4.21 -0.58 1.78
CA LEU A 32 3.46 0.41 1.00
C LEU A 32 2.67 1.31 1.95
N MET A 33 2.70 2.61 1.68
CA MET A 33 1.75 3.55 2.26
C MET A 33 0.68 3.81 1.20
N LEU A 34 -0.55 3.45 1.53
CA LEU A 34 -1.72 3.68 0.70
C LEU A 34 -2.62 4.73 1.35
N ARG A 35 -2.75 5.88 0.70
CA ARG A 35 -3.78 6.85 1.04
C ARG A 35 -5.06 6.45 0.32
N LEU A 36 -6.14 6.19 1.04
CA LEU A 36 -7.49 5.94 0.54
C LEU A 36 -8.43 7.01 1.08
N TRP A 37 -8.71 8.05 0.28
CA TRP A 37 -9.54 9.18 0.69
C TRP A 37 -9.08 9.82 2.03
N LYS A 38 -9.74 9.50 3.14
CA LYS A 38 -9.43 9.98 4.50
C LYS A 38 -8.65 8.97 5.36
N ARG A 39 -8.41 7.76 4.87
CA ARG A 39 -7.68 6.70 5.58
C ARG A 39 -6.28 6.52 5.01
N TYR A 40 -5.34 6.19 5.87
CA TYR A 40 -3.95 5.97 5.51
C TYR A 40 -3.60 4.57 5.99
N LEU A 41 -3.35 3.68 5.05
CA LEU A 41 -3.06 2.29 5.32
C LEU A 41 -1.58 2.04 5.09
N LEU A 42 -0.96 1.39 6.06
CA LEU A 42 0.39 0.89 5.94
C LEU A 42 0.33 -0.61 5.68
N VAL A 43 0.82 -1.05 4.53
CA VAL A 43 0.72 -2.44 4.07
C VAL A 43 2.11 -3.07 4.09
N GLY A 44 2.31 -4.05 4.96
CA GLY A 44 3.53 -4.83 5.04
C GLY A 44 3.43 -6.05 4.14
N LEU A 45 4.18 -6.06 3.04
CA LEU A 45 4.10 -7.16 2.06
C LEU A 45 4.72 -8.47 2.55
N ARG A 46 5.69 -8.38 3.48
CA ARG A 46 6.35 -9.58 4.02
C ARG A 46 5.50 -10.31 5.04
N GLU A 47 4.89 -9.55 5.94
CA GLU A 47 4.12 -10.11 7.05
C GLU A 47 2.63 -10.23 6.73
N GLU A 48 2.20 -9.80 5.54
CA GLU A 48 0.79 -9.81 5.09
C GLU A 48 -0.16 -9.02 6.02
N GLU A 49 0.38 -7.96 6.62
CA GLU A 49 -0.29 -7.13 7.62
C GLU A 49 -0.63 -5.75 7.08
N VAL A 50 -1.73 -5.20 7.59
CA VAL A 50 -2.20 -3.87 7.22
C VAL A 50 -2.52 -3.10 8.48
N TYR A 51 -2.10 -1.85 8.56
CA TYR A 51 -2.31 -1.00 9.72
C TYR A 51 -3.05 0.27 9.31
N ASP A 52 -3.96 0.74 10.16
CA ASP A 52 -4.53 2.09 10.00
C ASP A 52 -3.61 3.09 10.69
N ILE A 53 -3.27 4.17 10.01
CA ILE A 53 -2.28 5.13 10.45
C ILE A 53 -2.89 6.53 10.51
N ASP A 54 -2.51 7.27 11.55
CA ASP A 54 -2.84 8.69 11.61
C ASP A 54 -2.15 9.43 10.46
N PRO A 55 -2.88 10.19 9.61
CA PRO A 55 -2.28 11.02 8.57
C PRO A 55 -1.13 11.93 9.04
N GLN A 56 -1.15 12.37 10.32
CA GLN A 56 -0.10 13.20 10.92
C GLN A 56 1.25 12.47 11.07
N SER A 57 1.24 11.13 10.98
CA SER A 57 2.46 10.32 10.96
C SER A 57 3.30 10.55 9.69
N PHE A 58 2.72 11.20 8.68
CA PHE A 58 3.39 11.52 7.43
C PHE A 58 3.40 13.02 7.12
N THR A 59 4.49 13.49 6.53
CA THR A 59 4.60 14.82 5.92
C THR A 59 4.85 14.68 4.43
N LEU A 60 4.00 15.28 3.61
CA LEU A 60 4.23 15.36 2.16
C LEU A 60 5.22 16.49 1.85
N LYS A 61 6.30 16.17 1.14
CA LYS A 61 7.32 17.12 0.69
C LYS A 61 7.50 16.96 -0.83
N GLY A 62 6.72 17.72 -1.60
CA GLY A 62 6.63 17.55 -3.06
C GLY A 62 6.01 16.18 -3.41
N GLU A 63 6.73 15.38 -4.19
CA GLU A 63 6.31 14.01 -4.57
C GLU A 63 6.79 12.93 -3.59
N THR A 64 7.55 13.32 -2.56
CA THR A 64 8.10 12.41 -1.56
C THR A 64 7.29 12.49 -0.29
N LEU A 65 7.05 11.34 0.33
CA LEU A 65 6.37 11.26 1.62
C LEU A 65 7.39 10.92 2.71
N LEU A 66 7.39 11.72 3.78
CA LEU A 66 8.26 11.55 4.93
C LEU A 66 7.48 10.88 6.06
N TRP A 67 7.99 9.75 6.53
CA TRP A 67 7.52 9.11 7.76
C TRP A 67 8.18 9.78 8.96
N ASN A 68 7.35 10.34 9.85
CA ASN A 68 7.76 11.15 10.99
C ASN A 68 7.94 10.33 12.28
N ASN A 69 7.38 9.12 12.35
CA ASN A 69 7.43 8.29 13.55
C ASN A 69 8.66 7.36 13.52
N PRO A 70 9.46 7.23 14.60
CA PRO A 70 10.51 6.21 14.66
C PRO A 70 9.96 4.77 14.71
N GLU A 71 8.78 4.57 15.28
CA GLU A 71 8.19 3.26 15.51
C GLU A 71 7.10 2.95 14.49
N PHE A 72 7.04 1.68 14.08
CA PHE A 72 5.96 1.17 13.25
C PHE A 72 4.77 0.81 14.15
N PRO A 73 3.53 0.86 13.64
CA PRO A 73 2.35 0.48 14.41
C PRO A 73 2.40 -1.00 14.83
N ASP A 74 1.85 -1.32 16.02
CA ASP A 74 1.88 -2.68 16.59
C ASP A 74 0.52 -3.41 16.54
N ASN A 75 -0.54 -2.75 16.06
CA ASN A 75 -1.89 -3.32 16.05
C ASN A 75 -2.45 -3.42 14.62
N PRO A 76 -2.23 -4.55 13.92
CA PRO A 76 -2.70 -4.72 12.56
C PRO A 76 -4.22 -4.84 12.50
N LEU A 77 -4.80 -4.28 11.43
CA LEU A 77 -6.16 -4.56 11.01
C LEU A 77 -6.30 -6.03 10.64
N PRO A 78 -7.45 -6.66 10.92
CA PRO A 78 -7.71 -8.02 10.46
C PRO A 78 -7.59 -8.12 8.92
N THR A 79 -6.71 -9.00 8.45
CA THR A 79 -6.53 -9.33 7.03
C THR A 79 -6.82 -10.82 6.80
N ARG A 80 -7.41 -11.14 5.64
CA ARG A 80 -7.70 -12.52 5.22
C ARG A 80 -7.56 -12.67 3.72
N GLU A 81 -7.47 -13.91 3.24
CA GLU A 81 -7.47 -14.24 1.80
C GLU A 81 -6.37 -13.47 1.04
N TRP A 82 -5.19 -13.35 1.66
CA TRP A 82 -4.04 -12.70 1.03
C TRP A 82 -3.59 -13.51 -0.19
N ASN A 83 -3.47 -12.83 -1.32
CA ASN A 83 -3.06 -13.43 -2.57
C ASN A 83 -2.15 -12.47 -3.34
N GLU A 84 -0.93 -12.94 -3.60
CA GLU A 84 0.03 -12.26 -4.44
C GLU A 84 0.28 -13.04 -5.71
N ARG A 85 0.30 -12.35 -6.85
CA ARG A 85 0.73 -12.92 -8.13
C ARG A 85 1.06 -11.82 -9.12
N ASP A 86 1.87 -12.15 -10.10
CA ASP A 86 2.07 -11.27 -11.26
C ASP A 86 0.93 -11.46 -12.27
N ILE A 87 0.49 -10.36 -12.88
CA ILE A 87 -0.53 -10.31 -13.93
C ILE A 87 -0.03 -9.42 -15.07
N GLY A 88 0.63 -10.03 -16.05
CA GLY A 88 1.31 -9.28 -17.11
C GLY A 88 2.42 -8.41 -16.51
N PRO A 89 2.49 -7.10 -16.81
CA PRO A 89 3.54 -6.20 -16.32
C PRO A 89 3.26 -5.65 -14.92
N MET A 90 2.39 -6.27 -14.12
CA MET A 90 1.96 -5.76 -12.82
C MET A 90 2.08 -6.85 -11.76
N HIS A 91 2.65 -6.52 -10.60
CA HIS A 91 2.59 -7.33 -9.39
C HIS A 91 1.28 -7.01 -8.65
N ARG A 92 0.41 -7.99 -8.49
CA ARG A 92 -0.89 -7.83 -7.85
C ARG A 92 -0.89 -8.43 -6.46
N ILE A 93 -1.30 -7.63 -5.49
CA ILE A 93 -1.61 -8.03 -4.11
C ILE A 93 -3.10 -7.83 -3.90
N ARG A 94 -3.80 -8.85 -3.39
CA ARG A 94 -5.24 -8.78 -3.09
C ARG A 94 -5.52 -9.43 -1.75
N PHE A 95 -6.30 -8.75 -0.91
CA PHE A 95 -6.71 -9.29 0.38
C PHE A 95 -8.04 -8.70 0.83
N ARG A 96 -8.66 -9.37 1.80
CA ARG A 96 -9.84 -8.88 2.53
C ARG A 96 -9.39 -8.10 3.77
N LEU A 97 -9.91 -6.89 3.93
CA LEU A 97 -9.55 -5.94 4.97
C LEU A 97 -10.71 -5.70 5.95
N GLY A 98 -10.40 -5.76 7.24
CA GLY A 98 -11.32 -5.44 8.32
C GLY A 98 -12.45 -6.47 8.49
N LYS A 99 -13.32 -6.20 9.47
CA LYS A 99 -14.46 -7.09 9.80
C LYS A 99 -15.57 -7.02 8.75
N ASP A 100 -15.74 -5.86 8.10
CA ASP A 100 -16.74 -5.63 7.06
C ASP A 100 -16.41 -6.37 5.76
N GLY A 101 -15.17 -6.85 5.62
CA GLY A 101 -14.78 -7.75 4.55
C GLY A 101 -14.54 -7.08 3.20
N HIS A 102 -14.21 -5.78 3.19
CA HIS A 102 -13.85 -5.07 1.97
C HIS A 102 -12.63 -5.72 1.30
N ILE A 103 -12.67 -5.85 -0.02
CA ILE A 103 -11.57 -6.42 -0.80
C ILE A 103 -10.71 -5.29 -1.32
N LEU A 104 -9.45 -5.26 -0.91
CA LEU A 104 -8.47 -4.33 -1.44
C LEU A 104 -7.57 -5.07 -2.44
N GLU A 105 -7.41 -4.50 -3.63
CA GLU A 105 -6.47 -4.96 -4.64
C GLU A 105 -5.51 -3.83 -5.00
N LEU A 106 -4.21 -4.12 -4.92
CA LEU A 106 -3.11 -3.25 -5.31
C LEU A 106 -2.43 -3.88 -6.51
N GLN A 107 -2.19 -3.10 -7.56
CA GLN A 107 -1.38 -3.51 -8.69
C GLN A 107 -0.21 -2.53 -8.84
N ILE A 108 0.99 -3.08 -8.79
CA ILE A 108 2.23 -2.32 -8.81
C ILE A 108 2.96 -2.66 -10.10
N PRO A 109 3.31 -1.68 -10.94
CA PRO A 109 4.02 -1.96 -12.18
C PRO A 109 5.33 -2.68 -11.91
N LEU A 110 5.70 -3.61 -12.79
CA LEU A 110 6.98 -4.28 -12.81
C LEU A 110 7.92 -3.54 -13.79
N LYS A 111 9.20 -3.48 -13.43
CA LYS A 111 10.33 -3.22 -14.33
C LYS A 111 10.45 -4.39 -15.30
N LEU A 112 11.16 -4.17 -16.42
CA LEU A 112 11.42 -5.18 -17.46
C LEU A 112 12.11 -6.45 -16.93
N ASN A 113 12.76 -6.39 -15.76
CA ASN A 113 13.38 -7.54 -15.10
C ASN A 113 12.44 -8.28 -14.12
N GLY A 114 11.13 -8.01 -14.16
CA GLY A 114 10.13 -8.64 -13.30
C GLY A 114 10.13 -8.13 -11.85
N ARG A 115 10.97 -7.15 -11.49
CA ARG A 115 10.94 -6.52 -10.15
C ARG A 115 10.00 -5.32 -10.15
N PRO A 116 9.31 -4.99 -9.05
CA PRO A 116 8.46 -3.80 -9.01
C PRO A 116 9.16 -2.48 -9.39
N MET A 117 8.40 -1.57 -10.01
CA MET A 117 8.80 -0.26 -10.52
C MET A 117 8.71 0.80 -9.40
N TYR A 118 9.51 0.57 -8.36
CA TYR A 118 9.77 1.50 -7.27
C TYR A 118 11.24 1.44 -6.83
#